data_AF-A0A395UL99-F1
#
_entry.id   AF-A0A395UL99-F1
#
_cell.length_a   1.000
_cell.length_b   1.000
_cell.length_c   1.000
_cell.angle_alpha   90.00
_cell.angle_beta   90.00
_cell.angle_gamma   90.00
#
_symmetry.space_group_name_H-M   'P 1'
#
loop_
_entity.id
_entity.type
_entity.pdbx_description
1 polymer ?
#
loop_
_entity_poly.entity_id
_entity_poly.type
_entity_poly.pdbx_seq_one_letter_code
_entity_poly.pdbx_strand_id
1 'polypeptide(L)' 'MDTKALRQKILDLAIHGKLVPQDPNDEPASVLLERIKAEKERLIKEGKIKRSKKSAKSSDTPHYENVPFEL' A
#
# COMPACT_ATOMS: atom_id res chain seq x y z
N MET A 1 34.76 -2.84 3.51
CA MET A 1 33.36 -3.12 3.13
C MET A 1 32.61 -1.80 3.13
N ASP A 2 31.93 -1.45 2.04
CA ASP A 2 31.14 -0.22 1.98
C ASP A 2 29.81 -0.43 2.75
N THR A 3 29.80 0.03 4.00
CA THR A 3 28.65 -0.11 4.91
C THR A 3 27.49 0.80 4.53
N LYS A 4 27.73 1.87 3.77
CA LYS A 4 26.69 2.80 3.30
C LYS A 4 25.84 2.15 2.21
N ALA A 5 26.48 1.51 1.24
CA ALA A 5 25.79 0.78 0.18
C ALA A 5 24.94 -0.39 0.73
N LEU A 6 25.44 -1.09 1.77
CA LEU A 6 24.69 -2.15 2.43
C LEU A 6 23.43 -1.62 3.14
N ARG A 7 23.55 -0.54 3.91
CA ARG A 7 22.42 0.09 4.60
C ARG A 7 21.36 0.58 3.63
N GLN A 8 21.78 1.22 2.52
CA GLN A 8 20.85 1.66 1.48
C GLN A 8 20.07 0.48 0.89
N LYS A 9 20.77 -0.61 0.55
CA LYS A 9 20.12 -1.81 -0.01
C LYS A 9 19.14 -2.47 0.97
N ILE A 10 19.45 -2.51 2.26
CA ILE A 10 18.53 -3.01 3.29
C ILE A 10 17.30 -2.12 3.40
N LEU A 11 17.47 -0.80 3.39
CA LEU A 11 16.36 0.15 3.45
C LEU A 11 15.44 0.02 2.23
N ASP A 12 16.00 -0.10 1.03
CA ASP A 12 15.22 -0.30 -0.19
C ASP A 12 14.38 -1.58 -0.08
N LEU A 13 14.98 -2.69 0.37
CA LEU A 13 14.26 -3.95 0.59
C LEU A 13 13.17 -3.82 1.65
N ALA A 14 13.39 -3.03 2.71
CA ALA A 14 12.41 -2.76 3.77
C ALA A 14 11.20 -2.00 3.23
N ILE A 15 11.43 -0.93 2.46
CA ILE A 15 10.37 -0.13 1.83
C ILE A 15 9.52 -0.99 0.89
N HIS A 16 10.14 -1.91 0.17
CA HIS A 16 9.45 -2.84 -0.72
C HIS A 16 8.81 -4.04 0.02
N GLY A 17 8.96 -4.17 1.34
CA GLY A 17 8.43 -5.30 2.11
C GLY A 17 9.15 -6.65 1.86
N LYS A 18 10.34 -6.63 1.26
CA LYS A 18 11.11 -7.81 0.81
C LYS A 18 12.11 -8.35 1.84
N LEU A 19 12.03 -7.91 3.09
CA LEU A 19 12.93 -8.39 4.17
C LEU A 19 12.60 -9.80 4.65
N VAL A 20 11.41 -10.31 4.31
CA VAL A 20 10.91 -11.63 4.69
C VAL A 20 10.53 -12.39 3.41
N PRO A 21 10.72 -13.73 3.35
CA PRO A 21 10.26 -14.54 2.25
C PRO A 21 8.77 -14.30 1.96
N GLN A 22 8.44 -14.15 0.68
CA GLN A 22 7.06 -14.00 0.22
C GLN A 22 6.50 -15.38 -0.13
N ASP A 23 5.23 -15.64 0.15
CA ASP A 23 4.57 -16.85 -0.32
C ASP A 23 4.04 -16.61 -1.73
N PRO A 24 4.49 -17.36 -2.75
CA PRO A 24 3.95 -17.24 -4.11
C PRO A 24 2.47 -17.60 -4.23
N ASN A 25 1.90 -18.28 -3.22
CA ASN A 25 0.49 -18.60 -3.15
C ASN A 25 -0.33 -17.52 -2.41
N ASP A 26 0.30 -16.46 -1.92
CA ASP A 26 -0.41 -15.34 -1.31
C ASP A 26 -1.41 -14.75 -2.31
N GLU A 27 -2.60 -14.47 -1.81
CA GLU A 27 -3.65 -13.88 -2.61
C GLU A 27 -3.23 -12.48 -3.11
N PRO A 28 -3.33 -12.21 -4.42
CA PRO A 28 -3.02 -10.88 -4.92
C PRO A 28 -4.04 -9.86 -4.39
N ALA A 29 -3.56 -8.67 -4.05
CA ALA A 29 -4.38 -7.59 -3.50
C ALA A 29 -5.62 -7.26 -4.37
N SER A 30 -5.57 -7.53 -5.67
CA SER A 30 -6.70 -7.37 -6.60
C SER A 30 -7.95 -8.14 -6.15
N VAL A 31 -7.81 -9.36 -5.66
CA VAL A 31 -8.95 -10.21 -5.28
C VAL A 31 -9.61 -9.69 -4.01
N LEU A 32 -8.83 -9.21 -3.04
CA LEU A 32 -9.36 -8.49 -1.88
C LEU A 32 -10.08 -7.21 -2.30
N LEU A 33 -9.51 -6.43 -3.22
CA LEU A 33 -10.14 -5.20 -3.71
C LEU A 33 -11.47 -5.46 -4.42
N GLU A 34 -11.60 -6.57 -5.16
CA GLU A 34 -12.86 -7.00 -5.77
C GLU A 34 -13.92 -7.33 -4.72
N ARG A 35 -13.56 -8.11 -3.69
CA ARG A 35 -14.45 -8.42 -2.56
C ARG A 35 -14.91 -7.15 -1.83
N ILE A 36 -14.00 -6.20 -1.59
CA ILE A 36 -14.34 -4.91 -0.97
C ILE A 36 -15.29 -4.11 -1.85
N LYS A 37 -15.11 -4.09 -3.18
CA LYS A 37 -16.01 -3.39 -4.11
C LYS A 37 -17.43 -3.98 -4.08
N ALA A 38 -17.54 -5.31 -4.18
CA ALA A 38 -18.82 -6.00 -4.14
C ALA A 38 -19.56 -5.77 -2.81
N GLU A 39 -18.83 -5.86 -1.68
CA GLU A 39 -19.40 -5.61 -0.36
C GLU A 39 -19.85 -4.15 -0.20
N LYS A 40 -19.04 -3.19 -0.67
CA LYS A 40 -19.45 -1.78 -0.68
C LYS A 40 -20.72 -1.56 -1.49
N GLU A 41 -20.86 -2.17 -2.66
CA GLU A 41 -22.07 -2.06 -3.48
C GLU A 41 -23.30 -2.62 -2.78
N ARG A 42 -23.15 -3.76 -2.09
CA ARG A 42 -24.21 -4.34 -1.26
C ARG A 42 -24.63 -3.39 -0.14
N LEU A 43 -23.68 -2.85 0.63
CA LEU A 43 -23.96 -1.93 1.73
C LEU A 43 -24.57 -0.60 1.25
N ILE A 44 -24.20 -0.13 0.05
CA ILE A 44 -24.83 1.04 -0.58
C ILE A 44 -26.29 0.72 -0.92
N LYS A 45 -26.57 -0.46 -1.48
CA LYS A 45 -27.93 -0.90 -1.81
C LYS A 45 -28.81 -1.05 -0.57
N GLU A 46 -28.22 -1.51 0.53
CA GLU A 46 -28.87 -1.62 1.85
C GLU A 46 -29.01 -0.26 2.57
N GLY A 47 -28.46 0.82 2.03
CA GLY A 47 -28.51 2.16 2.62
C GLY A 47 -27.64 2.36 3.86
N LYS A 48 -26.80 1.37 4.22
CA LYS A 48 -25.92 1.41 5.39
C LYS A 48 -24.73 2.35 5.21
N ILE A 49 -24.28 2.54 3.96
CA ILE A 49 -23.21 3.49 3.62
C ILE A 49 -23.63 4.38 2.45
N LYS A 50 -23.18 5.63 2.46
CA LYS A 50 -23.38 6.54 1.33
C LYS A 50 -22.35 6.23 0.24
N ARG A 51 -22.78 6.26 -1.02
CA ARG A 51 -21.85 6.19 -2.15
C ARG A 51 -20.89 7.37 -2.08
N SER A 52 -19.59 7.09 -1.92
CA SER A 52 -18.56 8.12 -1.90
C SER A 52 -18.58 8.87 -3.24
N LYS A 53 -18.67 10.19 -3.20
CA LYS A 53 -18.37 11.03 -4.38
C LYS A 53 -16.90 10.79 -4.74
N LYS A 54 -16.56 10.76 -6.03
CA LYS A 54 -15.16 10.74 -6.47
C LYS A 54 -14.49 11.99 -5.91
N SER A 55 -13.82 11.88 -4.76
CA SER A 55 -12.97 12.95 -4.25
C SER A 55 -11.79 13.11 -5.21
N ALA A 56 -11.36 14.36 -5.39
CA ALA A 56 -10.25 14.71 -6.27
C ALA A 56 -9.05 13.80 -5.98
N LYS A 57 -8.31 13.48 -7.04
CA LYS A 57 -7.09 12.65 -7.02
C LYS A 57 -6.26 13.02 -5.80
N SER A 58 -6.09 12.11 -4.84
CA SER A 58 -4.96 12.22 -3.92
C SER A 58 -3.73 12.20 -4.82
N SER A 59 -2.96 13.28 -4.80
CA SER A 59 -1.66 13.28 -5.46
C SER A 59 -0.88 12.10 -4.89
N ASP A 60 -0.44 11.17 -5.74
CA ASP A 60 0.44 10.05 -5.35
C ASP A 60 1.82 10.53 -4.87
N THR A 61 2.00 11.84 -4.66
CA THR A 61 3.17 12.43 -4.02
C THR A 61 3.33 11.81 -2.64
N PRO A 62 4.36 10.98 -2.42
CA PRO A 62 4.64 10.43 -1.11
C PRO A 62 4.96 11.60 -0.18
N HIS A 63 4.33 11.67 1.00
CA HIS A 63 4.62 12.70 2.01
C HIS A 63 6.05 12.57 2.60
N TYR A 64 6.86 11.63 2.10
CA TYR A 64 8.18 11.31 2.62
C TYR A 64 9.32 12.13 2.02
N GLU A 65 9.06 13.06 1.07
CA GLU A 65 10.13 13.84 0.42
C GLU A 65 10.99 14.69 1.40
N ASN A 66 10.49 14.96 2.61
CA ASN A 66 11.17 15.87 3.56
C ASN A 66 11.42 15.27 4.95
N VAL A 67 11.35 13.94 5.12
CA VAL A 67 11.79 13.33 6.39
C VAL A 67 13.27 12.98 6.28
N PRO A 68 14.17 13.69 6.98
CA PRO A 68 15.55 13.24 7.10
C PRO A 68 15.52 11.92 7.87
N PHE A 69 15.79 10.81 7.17
CA PHE A 69 16.09 9.55 7.83
C PHE A 69 17.50 9.68 8.42
N GLU A 70 17.58 10.10 9.69
CA GLU A 70 18.82 10.03 10.43
C GLU A 70 19.22 8.55 10.61
N LEU A 71 20.48 8.26 10.25
CA LEU A 71 21.10 6.93 10.23
C LEU A 71 21.86 6.61 11.51
#